data_AF-A0A559JHQ0-F1
#
_entry.id   AF-A0A559JHQ0-F1
#
_cell.length_a   1.000
_cell.length_b   1.000
_cell.length_c   1.000
_cell.angle_alpha   90.00
_cell.angle_beta   90.00
_cell.angle_gamma   90.00
#
_symmetry.space_group_name_H-M   'P 1'
#
loop_
_entity.id
_entity.type
_entity.pdbx_description
1 polymer ?
#
loop_
_entity_poly.entity_id
_entity_poly.type
_entity_poly.pdbx_seq_one_letter_code
_entity_poly.pdbx_strand_id
1 'polypeptide(L)'
;MHRKKELIDHWLALYEHNALHFPPRGTMLDNKSVIQKMERHVANQNYSDSIYILRLLSQHGAIPIYIGRSNSPVSRWKSHLDRLIKGKGLYERWHEILLDANGYLKEDLDLIVILDTELTIPAIPMFPCTVGSIEYQLVSLASDAYPNTLLNHEGNRR
;
A
#
# COMPACT_ATOMS: atom_id res chain seq x y z
N MET A 1 6.41 5.25 -19.93
CA MET A 1 5.45 4.43 -19.15
C MET A 1 5.97 3.01 -18.93
N HIS A 2 6.31 2.24 -19.97
CA HIS A 2 6.74 0.82 -19.83
C HIS A 2 7.92 0.61 -18.84
N ARG A 3 9.01 1.35 -19.02
CA ARG A 3 10.19 1.26 -18.12
C ARG A 3 9.90 1.58 -16.64
N LYS A 4 8.97 2.51 -16.35
CA LYS A 4 8.62 2.85 -14.95
C LYS A 4 7.76 1.77 -14.33
N LYS A 5 6.85 1.20 -15.11
CA LYS A 5 6.05 0.03 -14.71
C LYS A 5 6.96 -1.17 -14.41
N GLU A 6 7.92 -1.47 -15.28
CA GLU A 6 8.89 -2.54 -15.03
C GLU A 6 9.70 -2.32 -13.74
N LEU A 7 10.14 -1.09 -13.48
CA LEU A 7 10.90 -0.77 -12.26
C LEU A 7 10.07 -1.01 -10.98
N ILE A 8 8.82 -0.52 -10.93
CA ILE A 8 7.98 -0.70 -9.75
C ILE A 8 7.54 -2.16 -9.60
N ASP A 9 7.18 -2.84 -10.69
CA ASP A 9 6.77 -4.24 -10.66
C ASP A 9 7.92 -5.14 -10.20
N HIS A 10 9.14 -4.90 -10.71
CA HIS A 10 10.33 -5.63 -10.28
C HIS A 10 10.65 -5.39 -8.81
N TRP A 11 10.59 -4.13 -8.36
CA TRP A 11 10.87 -3.81 -6.96
C TRP A 11 9.82 -4.41 -6.02
N LEU A 12 8.53 -4.34 -6.38
CA LEU A 12 7.45 -4.95 -5.59
C LEU A 12 7.61 -6.48 -5.49
N ALA A 13 8.02 -7.14 -6.57
CA ALA A 13 8.21 -8.60 -6.58
C ALA A 13 9.25 -9.07 -5.55
N LEU A 14 10.22 -8.25 -5.17
CA LEU A 14 11.21 -8.59 -4.14
C LEU A 14 10.60 -8.68 -2.74
N TYR A 15 9.53 -7.93 -2.50
CA TYR A 15 8.85 -7.83 -1.20
C TYR A 15 7.47 -8.49 -1.21
N GLU A 16 7.16 -9.29 -2.23
CA GLU A 16 5.88 -10.01 -2.36
C GLU A 16 5.61 -10.93 -1.16
N HIS A 17 6.66 -11.50 -0.57
CA HIS A 17 6.58 -12.34 0.62
C HIS A 17 6.08 -11.60 1.87
N ASN A 18 6.10 -10.26 1.86
CA ASN A 18 5.58 -9.41 2.93
C ASN A 18 4.12 -8.98 2.68
N ALA A 19 3.45 -9.52 1.66
CA ALA A 19 2.06 -9.19 1.35
C ALA A 19 1.09 -9.76 2.39
N LEU A 20 0.27 -8.87 2.95
CA LEU A 20 -0.79 -9.18 3.89
C LEU A 20 -2.13 -9.07 3.16
N HIS A 21 -2.69 -10.22 2.76
CA HIS A 21 -3.96 -10.24 2.04
C HIS A 21 -5.14 -9.84 2.93
N PHE A 22 -6.01 -8.99 2.38
CA PHE A 22 -7.29 -8.65 2.99
C PHE A 22 -8.26 -9.85 2.87
N PRO A 23 -9.43 -9.80 3.53
CA PRO A 23 -10.54 -10.67 3.16
C PRO A 23 -10.83 -10.60 1.66
N PRO A 24 -11.29 -11.69 1.02
CA PRO A 24 -11.50 -11.71 -0.42
C PRO A 24 -12.60 -10.74 -0.86
N ARG A 25 -12.58 -10.35 -2.13
CA ARG A 25 -13.65 -9.56 -2.75
C ARG A 25 -15.04 -10.12 -2.41
N GLY A 26 -15.98 -9.21 -2.17
CA GLY A 26 -17.35 -9.57 -1.82
C GLY A 26 -17.53 -9.99 -0.37
N THR A 27 -16.51 -9.79 0.48
CA THR A 27 -16.62 -9.95 1.94
C THR A 27 -16.59 -8.60 2.63
N MET A 28 -17.26 -8.53 3.79
CA MET A 28 -17.25 -7.34 4.63
C MET A 28 -15.83 -7.12 5.17
N LEU A 29 -15.37 -5.87 5.14
CA LEU A 29 -14.04 -5.53 5.64
C LEU A 29 -13.90 -5.87 7.12
N ASP A 30 -12.99 -6.79 7.46
CA ASP A 30 -12.64 -7.14 8.83
C ASP A 30 -11.35 -6.44 9.26
N ASN A 31 -11.50 -5.26 9.86
CA ASN A 31 -10.37 -4.48 10.39
C ASN A 31 -9.53 -5.29 11.37
N LYS A 32 -10.16 -6.11 12.21
CA LYS A 32 -9.47 -6.84 13.27
C LYS A 32 -8.52 -7.88 12.68
N SER A 33 -8.98 -8.64 11.69
CA SER A 33 -8.15 -9.64 11.01
C SER A 33 -6.96 -9.01 10.29
N VAL A 34 -7.17 -7.92 9.52
CA VAL A 34 -6.09 -7.22 8.81
C VAL A 34 -5.04 -6.72 9.80
N ILE A 35 -5.47 -6.06 10.87
CA ILE A 35 -4.57 -5.54 11.90
C ILE A 35 -3.83 -6.65 12.63
N GLN A 36 -4.47 -7.77 12.95
CA GLN A 36 -3.79 -8.91 13.57
C GLN A 36 -2.69 -9.49 12.67
N LYS A 37 -2.92 -9.55 11.35
CA LYS A 37 -1.88 -9.96 10.39
C LYS A 37 -0.70 -8.97 10.41
N MET A 38 -0.97 -7.67 10.39
CA MET A 38 0.07 -6.64 10.50
C MET A 38 0.85 -6.71 11.80
N GLU A 39 0.15 -6.87 12.94
CA GLU A 39 0.78 -6.99 14.27
C GLU A 39 1.74 -8.18 14.31
N ARG A 40 1.35 -9.33 13.76
CA ARG A 40 2.24 -10.50 13.66
C ARG A 40 3.43 -10.26 12.74
N HIS A 41 3.23 -9.57 11.62
CA HIS A 41 4.29 -9.25 10.67
C HIS A 41 5.39 -8.40 11.31
N VAL A 42 5.02 -7.37 12.05
CA VAL A 42 5.97 -6.45 12.69
C VAL A 42 6.40 -6.88 14.10
N ALA A 43 5.83 -7.96 14.63
CA ALA A 43 6.10 -8.42 15.99
C ALA A 43 7.58 -8.78 16.14
N ASN A 44 8.18 -8.38 17.27
CA ASN A 44 9.56 -8.68 17.64
C ASN A 44 10.63 -8.15 16.68
N GLN A 45 10.26 -7.27 15.74
CA GLN A 45 11.20 -6.62 14.85
C GLN A 45 11.64 -5.27 15.43
N ASN A 46 12.94 -4.99 15.40
CA ASN A 46 13.48 -3.70 15.83
C ASN A 46 13.68 -2.81 14.59
N TYR A 47 12.70 -1.95 14.31
CA TYR A 47 12.68 -1.04 13.17
C TYR A 47 12.41 0.40 13.63
N SER A 48 12.86 1.38 12.86
CA SER A 48 12.65 2.81 13.18
C SER A 48 11.63 3.49 12.28
N ASP A 49 11.50 3.01 11.03
CA ASP A 49 10.53 3.48 10.06
C ASP A 49 10.10 2.31 9.15
N SER A 50 9.03 2.51 8.39
CA SER A 50 8.51 1.48 7.48
C SER A 50 7.84 2.12 6.27
N ILE A 51 7.80 1.38 5.16
CA ILE A 51 6.99 1.66 3.99
C ILE A 51 5.82 0.68 3.98
N TYR A 52 4.65 1.15 3.57
CA TYR A 52 3.52 0.29 3.29
C TYR A 52 2.89 0.64 1.95
N ILE A 53 2.40 -0.39 1.26
CA ILE A 53 1.88 -0.28 -0.11
C ILE A 53 0.58 -1.09 -0.20
N LEU A 54 -0.55 -0.39 -0.35
CA LEU A 54 -1.84 -1.01 -0.64
C LEU A 54 -1.92 -1.27 -2.14
N ARG A 55 -2.32 -2.49 -2.52
CA ARG A 55 -2.48 -2.87 -3.93
C ARG A 55 -3.88 -3.41 -4.20
N LEU A 56 -4.37 -3.12 -5.41
CA LEU A 56 -5.49 -3.85 -6.02
C LEU A 56 -4.94 -5.08 -6.72
N LEU A 57 -5.51 -6.24 -6.45
CA LEU A 57 -5.18 -7.48 -7.11
C LEU A 57 -6.20 -7.72 -8.21
N SER A 58 -5.71 -7.82 -9.45
CA SER A 58 -6.54 -8.08 -10.62
C SER A 58 -5.93 -9.20 -11.46
N GLN A 59 -6.71 -9.72 -12.41
CA GLN A 59 -6.22 -10.64 -13.44
C GLN A 59 -5.05 -10.10 -14.28
N HIS A 60 -4.83 -8.77 -14.27
CA HIS A 60 -3.75 -8.11 -15.01
C HIS A 60 -2.53 -7.79 -14.12
N GLY A 61 -2.53 -8.25 -12.87
CA GLY A 61 -1.47 -8.04 -11.90
C GLY A 61 -1.88 -7.17 -10.71
N ALA A 62 -0.90 -6.89 -9.85
CA ALA A 62 -1.05 -6.07 -8.66
C ALA A 62 -0.78 -4.59 -8.97
N ILE A 63 -1.75 -3.72 -8.68
CA ILE A 63 -1.67 -2.28 -8.95
C ILE A 63 -1.51 -1.54 -7.62
N PRO A 64 -0.38 -0.87 -7.36
CA PRO A 64 -0.23 -0.04 -6.18
C PRO A 64 -1.18 1.16 -6.26
N ILE A 65 -2.02 1.30 -5.25
CA ILE A 65 -3.03 2.36 -5.16
C ILE A 65 -2.79 3.31 -4.00
N TYR A 66 -2.02 2.93 -3.00
CA TYR A 66 -1.58 3.85 -1.96
C TYR A 66 -0.22 3.45 -1.44
N ILE A 67 0.66 4.42 -1.29
CA ILE A 67 2.01 4.23 -0.75
C ILE A 67 2.16 5.20 0.41
N GLY A 68 2.74 4.76 1.51
CA GLY A 68 3.09 5.67 2.57
C GLY A 68 4.13 5.10 3.49
N ARG A 69 4.50 5.90 4.48
CA ARG A 69 5.48 5.52 5.50
C ARG A 69 4.99 5.82 6.91
N SER A 70 5.56 5.14 7.88
CA SER A 70 5.32 5.38 9.31
C SER A 70 6.31 4.62 10.19
N ASN A 71 6.72 5.25 11.29
CA ASN A 71 7.38 4.58 12.43
C ASN A 71 6.41 3.76 13.30
N SER A 72 5.13 3.72 12.97
CA SER A 72 4.08 2.98 13.69
C SER A 72 3.02 2.45 12.72
N PRO A 73 3.40 1.57 11.76
CA PRO A 73 2.55 1.13 10.66
C PRO A 73 1.22 0.55 11.15
N VAL A 74 1.21 -0.23 12.24
CA VAL A 74 -0.02 -0.82 12.80
C VAL A 74 -1.00 0.27 13.26
N SER A 75 -0.54 1.26 14.02
CA SER A 75 -1.38 2.36 14.50
C SER A 75 -1.89 3.21 13.34
N ARG A 76 -1.02 3.48 12.36
CA ARG A 76 -1.36 4.20 11.14
C ARG A 76 -2.45 3.49 10.35
N TRP A 77 -2.35 2.18 10.17
CA TRP A 77 -3.32 1.38 9.45
C TRP A 77 -4.63 1.16 10.21
N LYS A 78 -4.61 1.04 11.54
CA LYS A 78 -5.83 1.11 12.37
C LYS A 78 -6.63 2.37 12.02
N SER A 79 -5.95 3.52 11.99
CA SER A 79 -6.55 4.80 11.61
C SER A 79 -7.05 4.85 10.16
N HIS A 80 -6.29 4.31 9.21
CA HIS A 80 -6.73 4.23 7.80
C HIS A 80 -8.02 3.41 7.65
N LEU A 81 -8.07 2.22 8.25
CA LEU A 81 -9.22 1.32 8.15
C LEU A 81 -10.47 1.89 8.83
N ASP A 82 -10.32 2.50 10.00
CA ASP A 82 -11.44 3.15 10.70
C ASP A 82 -12.00 4.35 9.92
N ARG A 83 -11.14 5.09 9.21
CA ARG A 83 -11.55 6.23 8.38
C ARG A 83 -12.11 5.80 7.04
N LEU A 84 -11.61 4.70 6.47
CA LEU A 84 -12.13 4.08 5.25
C LEU A 84 -13.61 3.73 5.41
N ILE A 85 -13.97 3.03 6.51
CA ILE A 85 -15.37 2.66 6.80
C ILE A 85 -16.27 3.89 6.95
N LYS A 86 -15.75 4.98 7.54
CA LYS A 86 -16.51 6.22 7.70
C LYS A 86 -16.73 6.95 6.38
N GLY A 87 -15.82 6.80 5.41
CA GLY A 87 -15.94 7.38 4.07
C GLY A 87 -16.05 8.90 4.03
N LYS A 88 -15.33 9.63 4.89
CA LYS A 88 -15.41 11.11 4.96
C LYS A 88 -14.10 11.78 4.58
N GLY A 89 -14.20 12.97 3.97
CA GLY A 89 -13.05 13.79 3.60
C GLY A 89 -12.13 13.05 2.63
N LEU A 90 -10.83 12.96 2.95
CA LEU A 90 -9.85 12.31 2.09
C LEU A 90 -10.14 10.80 1.84
N TYR A 91 -10.96 10.17 2.69
CA TYR A 91 -11.32 8.76 2.57
C TYR A 91 -12.61 8.52 1.79
N GLU A 92 -13.30 9.55 1.32
CA GLU A 92 -14.50 9.40 0.48
C GLU A 92 -14.14 8.65 -0.81
N ARG A 93 -13.09 9.11 -1.52
CA ARG A 93 -12.58 8.43 -2.71
C ARG A 93 -12.07 7.01 -2.42
N TRP A 94 -11.41 6.79 -1.27
CA TRP A 94 -10.98 5.45 -0.89
C TRP A 94 -12.20 4.53 -0.70
N HIS A 95 -13.21 5.03 -0.02
CA HIS A 95 -14.44 4.31 0.26
C HIS A 95 -15.14 3.92 -1.04
N GLU A 96 -15.33 4.86 -1.96
CA GLU A 96 -15.94 4.64 -3.27
C GLU A 96 -15.19 3.60 -4.13
N ILE A 97 -13.85 3.60 -4.08
CA ILE A 97 -13.03 2.68 -4.87
C ILE A 97 -13.03 1.28 -4.25
N LEU A 98 -12.87 1.20 -2.92
CA LEU A 98 -12.55 -0.06 -2.24
C LEU A 98 -13.77 -0.80 -1.70
N LEU A 99 -14.84 -0.09 -1.31
CA LEU A 99 -16.03 -0.70 -0.69
C LEU A 99 -17.30 -0.39 -1.47
N ASP A 100 -18.28 -1.29 -1.38
CA ASP A 100 -19.65 -1.02 -1.81
C ASP A 100 -20.45 -0.26 -0.74
N ALA A 101 -21.72 0.07 -1.05
CA ALA A 101 -22.60 0.81 -0.14
C ALA A 101 -22.87 0.08 1.19
N ASN A 102 -22.61 -1.23 1.26
CA ASN A 102 -22.81 -2.07 2.43
C ASN A 102 -21.48 -2.36 3.18
N GLY A 103 -20.36 -1.79 2.75
CA GLY A 103 -19.04 -1.99 3.36
C GLY A 103 -18.31 -3.26 2.93
N TYR A 104 -18.72 -3.88 1.81
CA TYR A 104 -18.07 -5.06 1.26
C TYR A 104 -16.97 -4.66 0.28
N LEU A 105 -15.87 -5.41 0.29
CA LEU A 105 -14.75 -5.18 -0.61
C LEU A 105 -15.16 -5.37 -2.07
N LYS A 106 -14.88 -4.36 -2.89
CA LYS A 106 -15.16 -4.38 -4.34
C LYS A 106 -14.12 -5.15 -5.13
N GLU A 107 -12.90 -5.19 -4.64
CA GLU A 107 -11.74 -5.82 -5.28
C GLU A 107 -10.92 -6.59 -4.24
N ASP A 108 -10.10 -7.53 -4.70
CA ASP A 108 -9.12 -8.19 -3.86
C ASP A 108 -7.98 -7.22 -3.54
N LEU A 109 -7.60 -7.15 -2.27
CA LEU A 109 -6.58 -6.23 -1.78
C LEU A 109 -5.48 -6.98 -1.04
N ASP A 110 -4.28 -6.42 -1.10
CA ASP A 110 -3.25 -6.71 -0.13
C ASP A 110 -2.47 -5.47 0.27
N LEU A 111 -1.74 -5.63 1.37
CA LEU A 111 -0.88 -4.63 1.92
C LEU A 111 0.52 -5.21 2.09
N ILE A 112 1.49 -4.68 1.36
CA ILE A 112 2.89 -4.96 1.65
C ILE A 112 3.35 -4.00 2.75
N VAL A 113 4.00 -4.52 3.78
CA VAL A 113 4.67 -3.72 4.81
C VAL A 113 6.15 -4.09 4.83
N ILE A 114 7.02 -3.10 4.65
CA ILE A 114 8.47 -3.27 4.55
C ILE A 114 9.12 -2.38 5.60
N LEU A 115 9.85 -2.99 6.52
CA LEU A 115 10.57 -2.29 7.57
C LEU A 115 11.88 -1.73 7.02
N ASP A 116 12.39 -0.67 7.65
CA ASP A 116 13.68 -0.08 7.27
C ASP A 116 14.84 -1.08 7.28
N THR A 117 14.81 -2.07 8.18
CA THR A 117 15.78 -3.16 8.27
C THR A 117 15.74 -4.14 7.09
N GLU A 118 14.63 -4.19 6.35
CA GLU A 118 14.44 -5.08 5.19
C GLU A 118 14.80 -4.38 3.86
N LEU A 119 14.87 -3.05 3.85
CA LEU A 119 15.13 -2.25 2.66
C LEU A 119 16.61 -2.33 2.27
N THR A 120 16.90 -3.19 1.30
CA THR A 120 18.27 -3.43 0.82
C THR A 120 18.58 -2.76 -0.51
N ILE A 121 17.56 -2.48 -1.33
CA ILE A 121 17.75 -1.87 -2.65
C ILE A 121 16.74 -0.73 -2.94
N PRO A 122 17.16 0.33 -3.66
CA PRO A 122 16.26 1.40 -4.06
C PRO A 122 15.33 0.97 -5.20
N ALA A 123 14.17 1.62 -5.32
CA ALA A 123 13.22 1.39 -6.41
C ALA A 123 13.71 1.92 -7.77
N ILE A 124 14.54 2.96 -7.74
CA ILE A 124 15.24 3.48 -8.92
C ILE A 124 16.75 3.25 -8.70
N PRO A 125 17.45 2.57 -9.63
CA PRO A 125 18.88 2.36 -9.51
C PRO A 125 19.66 3.65 -9.30
N MET A 126 20.71 3.60 -8.48
CA MET A 126 21.59 4.73 -8.12
C MET A 126 20.96 5.82 -7.23
N PHE A 127 19.71 5.65 -6.78
CA PHE A 127 19.10 6.56 -5.79
C PHE A 127 19.35 6.08 -4.34
N PRO A 128 19.19 6.96 -3.34
CA PRO A 128 19.31 6.58 -1.94
C PRO A 128 18.29 5.50 -1.54
N CYS A 129 18.74 4.55 -0.73
CA CYS A 129 17.94 3.46 -0.16
C CYS A 129 17.48 3.79 1.27
N THR A 130 16.93 4.98 1.47
CA THR A 130 16.28 5.34 2.75
C THR A 130 14.77 5.22 2.61
N VAL A 131 14.04 4.97 3.71
CA VAL A 131 12.57 4.85 3.69
C VAL A 131 11.90 6.03 2.98
N GLY A 132 12.26 7.27 3.32
CA GLY A 132 11.69 8.46 2.68
C GLY A 132 12.05 8.58 1.20
N SER A 133 13.29 8.23 0.81
CA SER A 133 13.68 8.26 -0.60
C SER A 133 12.95 7.20 -1.42
N ILE A 134 12.75 6.01 -0.88
CA ILE A 134 12.06 4.92 -1.56
C ILE A 134 10.56 5.24 -1.67
N GLU A 135 9.92 5.75 -0.61
CA GLU A 135 8.52 6.16 -0.66
C GLU A 135 8.29 7.20 -1.78
N TYR A 136 9.13 8.24 -1.84
CA TYR A 136 9.06 9.23 -2.92
C TYR A 136 9.26 8.60 -4.32
N GLN A 137 10.25 7.71 -4.47
CA GLN A 137 10.49 7.01 -5.73
C GLN A 137 9.28 6.16 -6.14
N LEU A 138 8.68 5.41 -5.22
CA LEU A 138 7.53 4.56 -5.49
C LEU A 138 6.30 5.38 -5.86
N VAL A 139 6.03 6.49 -5.17
CA VAL A 139 4.93 7.40 -5.52
C VAL A 139 5.12 7.95 -6.93
N SER A 140 6.35 8.37 -7.28
CA SER A 140 6.68 8.88 -8.62
C SER A 140 6.55 7.82 -9.71
N LEU A 141 7.03 6.59 -9.45
CA LEU A 141 6.91 5.47 -10.38
C LEU A 141 5.45 5.07 -10.58
N ALA A 142 4.69 4.93 -9.50
CA ALA A 142 3.28 4.54 -9.53
C ALA A 142 2.41 5.59 -10.23
N SER A 143 2.64 6.90 -10.00
CA SER A 143 1.87 7.97 -10.66
C SER A 143 2.00 7.93 -12.19
N ASP A 144 3.17 7.53 -12.67
CA ASP A 144 3.47 7.43 -14.10
C ASP A 144 3.09 6.08 -14.71
N ALA A 145 3.21 4.98 -13.95
CA ALA A 145 2.91 3.63 -14.42
C ALA A 145 1.41 3.31 -14.38
N TYR A 146 0.70 3.88 -13.40
CA TYR A 146 -0.71 3.63 -13.11
C TYR A 146 -1.44 4.97 -12.95
N PRO A 147 -1.64 5.72 -14.05
CA PRO A 147 -2.28 7.03 -13.98
C PRO A 147 -3.72 6.92 -13.42
N ASN A 148 -4.10 7.88 -12.57
CA ASN A 148 -5.42 8.00 -11.94
C ASN A 148 -5.81 6.91 -10.93
N THR A 149 -4.94 5.95 -10.63
CA THR A 149 -5.23 4.89 -9.63
C THR A 149 -4.76 5.28 -8.23
N LEU A 150 -3.72 6.10 -8.12
CA LEU A 150 -3.13 6.49 -6.84
C LEU A 150 -4.08 7.33 -5.99
N LEU A 151 -4.23 6.88 -4.75
CA LEU A 151 -4.97 7.53 -3.68
C LEU A 151 -4.09 8.53 -2.90
N ASN A 152 -2.78 8.54 -3.12
CA ASN A 152 -1.88 9.58 -2.62
C ASN A 152 -2.30 10.95 -3.19
N HIS A 153 -2.41 11.97 -2.33
CA HIS A 153 -2.66 13.33 -2.81
C HIS A 153 -1.56 13.85 -3.73
N GLU A 154 -0.30 13.53 -3.41
CA GLU A 154 0.88 13.94 -4.17
C GLU A 154 1.04 13.17 -5.50
N GLY A 155 0.38 12.01 -5.63
CA GLY A 155 0.45 11.15 -6.82
C GLY A 155 -0.62 11.43 -7.87
N ASN A 156 -1.61 12.27 -7.56
CA ASN A 156 -2.63 12.70 -8.53
C ASN A 156 -2.13 13.95 -9.26
N ARG A 157 -1.72 13.78 -10.53
CA ARG A 157 -1.47 14.90 -11.43
C ARG A 157 -2.78 15.71 -11.54
N ARG A 158 -2.74 16.99 -11.16
CA ARG A 158 -3.83 17.93 -11.41
C ARG A 158 -3.96 18.19 -12.91
#